data_AF-A0A502EFJ0-F1
#
_entry.id   AF-A0A502EFJ0-F1
#
_cell.length_a   1.000
_cell.length_b   1.000
_cell.length_c   1.000
_cell.angle_alpha   90.00
_cell.angle_beta   90.00
_cell.angle_gamma   90.00
#
_symmetry.space_group_name_H-M   'P 1'
#
loop_
_entity.id
_entity.type
_entity.pdbx_description
1 polymer ?
#
loop_
_entity_poly.entity_id
_entity_poly.type
_entity_poly.pdbx_seq_one_letter_code
_entity_poly.pdbx_strand_id
1 'polypeptide(L)'
;MEDDSGVAQARELLQELHGQVVTISQKLHCAESARRRTSTRGAMMQHRQASFLRQELHEAHRLINGLHRRFPGALDAEQAVR
;
A
#
# COMPACT_ATOMS: atom_id res chain seq x y z
N MET A 1 -12.27 -24.54 -14.14
CA MET A 1 -12.61 -23.11 -14.20
C MET A 1 -12.25 -22.36 -12.90
N GLU A 2 -11.36 -22.92 -12.05
CA GLU A 2 -10.93 -22.26 -10.80
C GLU A 2 -9.95 -21.11 -11.00
N ASP A 3 -9.17 -21.12 -12.08
CA ASP A 3 -8.19 -20.06 -12.38
C ASP A 3 -8.85 -18.68 -12.55
N ASP A 4 -10.06 -18.62 -13.12
CA ASP A 4 -10.75 -17.36 -13.42
C ASP A 4 -11.28 -16.67 -12.13
N SER A 5 -11.78 -17.46 -11.18
CA SER A 5 -12.24 -16.96 -9.86
C SER A 5 -11.07 -16.47 -9.00
N GLY A 6 -9.96 -17.22 -8.97
CA GLY A 6 -8.76 -16.83 -8.25
C GLY A 6 -8.13 -15.54 -8.79
N VAL A 7 -8.13 -15.36 -10.12
CA VAL A 7 -7.66 -14.14 -10.77
C VAL A 7 -8.58 -12.96 -10.48
N ALA A 8 -9.91 -13.14 -10.52
CA ALA A 8 -10.86 -12.09 -10.18
C ALA A 8 -10.72 -11.60 -8.73
N GLN A 9 -10.60 -12.52 -7.78
CA GLN A 9 -10.37 -12.19 -6.36
C GLN A 9 -9.02 -11.50 -6.13
N ALA A 10 -7.95 -11.98 -6.78
CA ALA A 10 -6.64 -11.36 -6.71
C ALA A 10 -6.67 -9.92 -7.24
N ARG A 11 -7.43 -9.66 -8.30
CA ARG A 11 -7.60 -8.32 -8.87
C ARG A 11 -8.33 -7.36 -7.92
N GLU A 12 -9.42 -7.80 -7.30
CA GLU A 12 -10.15 -7.00 -6.31
C GLU A 12 -9.24 -6.64 -5.12
N LEU A 13 -8.50 -7.63 -4.60
CA LEU A 13 -7.56 -7.43 -3.52
C LEU A 13 -6.40 -6.49 -3.91
N LEU A 14 -5.91 -6.57 -5.15
CA LEU A 14 -4.90 -5.64 -5.66
C LEU A 14 -5.41 -4.19 -5.71
N GLN A 15 -6.65 -3.97 -6.17
CA GLN A 15 -7.25 -2.64 -6.18
C GLN A 15 -7.36 -2.05 -4.77
N GLU A 16 -7.79 -2.86 -3.80
CA GLU A 16 -7.86 -2.44 -2.41
C GLU A 16 -6.48 -2.11 -1.84
N LEU A 17 -5.47 -2.97 -2.07
CA LEU A 17 -4.09 -2.74 -1.63
C LEU A 17 -3.49 -1.48 -2.26
N HIS A 18 -3.77 -1.20 -3.54
CA HIS A 18 -3.36 0.06 -4.17
C HIS A 18 -4.03 1.27 -3.51
N GLY A 19 -5.32 1.18 -3.16
CA GLY A 19 -6.02 2.22 -2.39
C GLY A 19 -5.41 2.43 -1.00
N GLN A 20 -5.01 1.36 -0.32
CA GLN A 20 -4.30 1.43 0.97
C GLN A 20 -2.92 2.08 0.82
N VAL A 21 -2.15 1.74 -0.21
CA VAL A 21 -0.85 2.38 -0.52
C VAL A 21 -1.01 3.89 -0.69
N VAL A 22 -2.01 4.35 -1.45
CA VAL A 22 -2.29 5.78 -1.63
C VAL A 22 -2.62 6.44 -0.30
N THR A 23 -3.49 5.82 0.49
CA THR A 23 -3.92 6.34 1.79
C THR A 23 -2.77 6.44 2.78
N ILE A 24 -1.94 5.40 2.91
CA ILE A 24 -0.77 5.36 3.79
C ILE A 24 0.26 6.39 3.34
N SER A 25 0.49 6.53 2.03
CA SER A 25 1.42 7.52 1.48
C SER A 25 0.98 8.95 1.79
N GLN A 26 -0.32 9.26 1.69
CA GLN A 26 -0.85 10.56 2.08
C GLN A 26 -0.70 10.82 3.58
N LYS A 27 -1.01 9.84 4.43
CA LYS A 27 -0.81 9.96 5.89
C LYS A 27 0.66 10.19 6.23
N LEU A 28 1.57 9.50 5.54
CA LEU A 28 3.01 9.66 5.72
C LEU A 28 3.45 11.08 5.32
N HIS A 29 2.98 11.58 4.17
CA HIS A 29 3.25 12.94 3.72
C HIS A 29 2.77 14.00 4.74
N CYS A 30 1.58 13.82 5.30
CA CYS A 30 1.04 14.69 6.35
C CYS A 30 1.87 14.64 7.63
N ALA A 31 2.26 13.43 8.09
CA ALA A 31 3.06 13.24 9.29
C ALA A 31 4.46 13.87 9.14
N GLU A 32 5.10 13.72 7.97
CA GLU A 32 6.39 14.33 7.67
C GLU A 32 6.31 15.87 7.57
N SER A 33 5.25 16.39 6.95
CA SER A 33 5.00 17.83 6.83
C SER A 33 4.74 18.48 8.19
N ALA A 34 4.03 17.79 9.09
CA ALA A 34 3.80 18.24 10.46
C ALA A 34 5.10 18.24 11.29
N ARG A 35 6.00 17.28 11.07
CA ARG A 35 7.32 17.21 11.73
C ARG A 35 8.18 18.44 11.50
N ARG A 36 8.09 19.03 10.31
CA ARG A 36 8.81 20.28 9.99
C ARG A 36 8.34 21.48 10.81
N ARG A 37 7.15 21.42 11.42
CA ARG A 37 6.50 22.55 12.12
C ARG A 37 6.42 22.38 13.64
N THR A 38 6.93 21.27 14.21
CA THR A 38 6.62 20.88 15.60
C THR A 38 7.84 20.89 16.54
N SER A 39 7.63 21.27 17.81
CA SER A 39 8.60 21.18 18.91
C SER A 39 9.10 19.75 19.17
N THR A 40 10.27 19.62 19.80
CA THR A 40 11.03 18.38 20.06
C THR A 40 10.21 17.22 20.62
N ARG A 41 9.22 17.48 21.47
CA ARG A 41 8.36 16.42 22.04
C ARG A 41 7.33 15.86 21.05
N GLY A 42 6.74 16.73 20.22
CA GLY A 42 5.82 16.31 19.16
C GLY A 42 6.53 15.63 17.99
N ALA A 43 7.79 15.99 17.76
CA ALA A 43 8.64 15.36 16.74
C ALA A 43 8.89 13.86 17.02
N MET A 44 9.03 13.44 18.28
CA MET A 44 9.18 12.01 18.62
C MET A 44 7.93 11.18 18.34
N MET A 45 6.74 11.68 18.69
CA MET A 45 5.48 10.99 18.37
C MET A 45 5.26 10.89 16.86
N GLN A 46 5.50 11.98 16.12
CA GLN A 46 5.40 11.99 14.67
C GLN A 46 6.43 11.08 14.01
N HIS A 47 7.64 10.95 14.58
CA HIS A 47 8.61 9.97 14.10
C HIS A 47 8.09 8.54 14.26
N ARG A 48 7.56 8.18 15.43
CA ARG A 48 6.97 6.84 15.65
C ARG A 48 5.83 6.55 14.68
N GLN A 49 4.93 7.51 14.51
CA GLN A 49 3.82 7.40 13.55
C GLN A 49 4.32 7.20 12.11
N ALA A 50 5.32 7.97 11.69
CA ALA A 50 5.91 7.83 10.36
C ALA A 50 6.64 6.50 10.18
N SER A 51 7.31 5.97 11.21
CA SER A 51 7.93 4.65 11.15
C SER A 51 6.90 3.54 10.99
N PHE A 52 5.79 3.61 11.74
CA PHE A 52 4.69 2.66 11.60
C PHE A 52 4.07 2.69 10.20
N LEU A 53 3.76 3.89 9.67
CA LEU A 53 3.20 4.04 8.33
C LEU A 53 4.15 3.52 7.23
N ARG A 54 5.48 3.67 7.41
CA ARG A 54 6.46 3.09 6.47
C ARG A 54 6.47 1.56 6.53
N GLN A 55 6.28 0.98 7.70
CA GLN A 55 6.18 -0.48 7.86
C GLN A 55 4.91 -1.01 7.17
N GLU A 56 3.75 -0.37 7.40
CA GLU A 56 2.50 -0.73 6.71
C GLU A 56 2.62 -0.59 5.20
N LEU A 57 3.28 0.47 4.71
CA LEU A 57 3.52 0.67 3.28
C LEU A 57 4.39 -0.45 2.69
N HIS A 58 5.45 -0.84 3.40
CA HIS A 58 6.32 -1.93 2.98
C HIS A 58 5.56 -3.27 2.94
N GLU A 59 4.69 -3.52 3.93
CA GLU A 59 3.86 -4.72 3.98
C GLU A 59 2.85 -4.75 2.83
N ALA A 60 2.15 -3.63 2.55
CA ALA A 60 1.25 -3.52 1.42
C ALA A 60 1.97 -3.80 0.08
N HIS A 61 3.15 -3.23 -0.14
CA HIS A 61 3.96 -3.54 -1.33
C HIS A 61 4.40 -5.00 -1.39
N ARG A 62 4.77 -5.60 -0.24
CA ARG A 62 5.12 -7.02 -0.19
C ARG A 62 3.92 -7.90 -0.59
N LEU A 63 2.72 -7.57 -0.12
CA LEU A 63 1.49 -8.29 -0.46
C LEU A 63 1.15 -8.16 -1.95
N ILE A 64 1.24 -6.96 -2.51
CA ILE A 64 1.08 -6.73 -3.96
C ILE A 64 2.06 -7.59 -4.77
N ASN A 65 3.35 -7.55 -4.41
CA ASN A 65 4.38 -8.36 -5.08
C ASN A 65 4.11 -9.88 -4.94
N GLY A 66 3.59 -10.31 -3.79
CA GLY A 66 3.18 -11.69 -3.55
C GLY A 66 2.00 -12.12 -4.41
N LEU A 67 0.99 -11.25 -4.56
CA LEU A 67 -0.17 -11.50 -5.41
C LEU A 67 0.23 -11.55 -6.89
N HIS A 68 1.07 -10.62 -7.34
CA HIS A 68 1.63 -10.62 -8.70
C HIS A 68 2.39 -11.92 -9.02
N ARG A 69 3.20 -12.42 -8.07
CA ARG A 69 3.93 -13.68 -8.25
C ARG A 69 3.01 -14.89 -8.30
N ARG A 70 1.90 -14.88 -7.54
CA ARG A 70 0.98 -16.02 -7.42
C ARG A 70 -0.08 -16.04 -8.51
N PHE A 71 -0.50 -14.88 -9.01
CA PHE A 71 -1.55 -14.71 -9.99
C PHE A 71 -1.08 -13.79 -11.12
N PRO A 72 -0.19 -14.27 -12.02
CA PRO A 72 0.31 -13.45 -13.13
C PRO A 72 -0.81 -12.96 -14.05
N GLY A 73 -1.89 -13.74 -14.22
CA GLY A 73 -3.05 -13.34 -15.03
C GLY A 73 -3.82 -12.13 -14.50
N ALA A 74 -3.67 -11.77 -13.22
CA ALA A 74 -4.26 -10.55 -12.67
C ALA A 74 -3.52 -9.29 -13.17
N LEU A 75 -2.22 -9.40 -13.47
CA LEU A 75 -1.36 -8.34 -14.00
C LEU A 75 -1.66 -8.05 -15.48
N ASP A 76 -1.89 -9.10 -16.27
CA ASP A 76 -2.24 -8.97 -17.69
C ASP A 76 -3.62 -8.30 -17.86
N ALA A 77 -4.59 -8.64 -17.00
CA ALA A 77 -5.90 -8.00 -16.99
C ALA A 77 -5.87 -6.55 -16.46
N GLU A 78 -4.99 -6.22 -15.51
CA GLU A 78 -4.81 -4.83 -15.05
C GLU A 78 -4.17 -3.95 -16.15
N GLN A 79 -3.20 -4.48 -16.89
CA GLN A 79 -2.56 -3.77 -18.01
C GLN A 79 -3.47 -3.63 -19.23
N ALA A 80 -4.34 -4.61 -19.51
CA ALA A 80 -5.28 -4.56 -20.64
C ALA A 80 -6.45 -3.57 -20.43
N VAL A 81 -6.70 -3.13 -19.19
CA VAL A 81 -7.80 -2.20 -18.83
C VAL A 81 -7.32 -0.74 -18.75
N ARG A 82 -6.02 -0.49 -18.97
CA ARG A 82 -5.39 0.83 -18.91
C ARG A 82 -5.16 1.43 -20.28
#